data_AF-A0AAV9CVL1-F1
#
_entry.id   AF-A0AAV9CVL1-F1
#
_cell.length_a   1.000
_cell.length_b   1.000
_cell.length_c   1.000
_cell.angle_alpha   90.00
_cell.angle_beta   90.00
_cell.angle_gamma   90.00
#
_symmetry.space_group_name_H-M   'P 1'
#
loop_
_entity.id
_entity.type
_entity.pdbx_description
1 polymer ?
#
loop_
_entity_poly.entity_id
_entity_poly.type
_entity_poly.pdbx_seq_one_letter_code
_entity_poly.pdbx_strand_id
1 'polypeptide(L)'
;MFKGLDFVIAEAKKYGIYLILSLVKNYNNFGGRSQYVQWARERGENVSSDDDFYRNAVIRNYYKNHVQTVLNRVNTFTGVAYKDDETVFAWELINEPRCQSDLSGNILHVR
;
A
#
# COMPACT_ATOMS: atom_id res chain seq x y z
N MET A 1 -9.30 -13.45 -0.64
CA MET A 1 -8.19 -12.61 -1.16
C MET A 1 -6.93 -12.78 -0.32
N PHE A 2 -6.91 -12.44 0.99
CA PHE A 2 -5.70 -12.50 1.82
C PHE A 2 -5.04 -13.89 2.01
N LYS A 3 -5.79 -14.99 1.88
CA LYS A 3 -5.23 -16.35 2.04
C LYS A 3 -4.03 -16.66 1.13
N GLY A 4 -3.97 -16.05 -0.06
CA GLY A 4 -2.82 -16.21 -0.96
C GLY A 4 -1.55 -15.58 -0.39
N LEU A 5 -1.65 -14.36 0.15
CA LEU A 5 -0.53 -13.69 0.80
C LEU A 5 -0.14 -14.37 2.13
N ASP A 6 -1.14 -14.87 2.87
CA ASP A 6 -0.90 -15.67 4.08
C ASP A 6 0.02 -16.88 3.76
N PHE A 7 -0.26 -17.58 2.66
CA PHE A 7 0.54 -18.71 2.19
C PHE A 7 1.95 -18.29 1.76
N VAL A 8 2.09 -17.20 1.01
CA VAL A 8 3.41 -16.69 0.59
C VAL A 8 4.30 -16.39 1.80
N ILE A 9 3.77 -15.70 2.81
CA ILE A 9 4.52 -15.40 4.04
C ILE A 9 4.88 -16.68 4.79
N ALA A 10 3.93 -17.63 4.91
CA ALA A 10 4.17 -18.90 5.60
C ALA A 10 5.25 -19.76 4.92
N GLU A 11 5.24 -19.86 3.58
CA GLU A 11 6.27 -20.61 2.85
C GLU A 11 7.61 -19.87 2.85
N ALA A 12 7.62 -18.54 2.70
CA ALA A 12 8.86 -17.77 2.82
C ALA A 12 9.55 -18.02 4.17
N LYS A 13 8.77 -18.03 5.27
CA LYS A 13 9.25 -18.38 6.61
C LYS A 13 9.86 -19.77 6.67
N LYS A 14 9.17 -20.76 6.09
CA LYS A 14 9.62 -22.16 6.05
C LYS A 14 10.97 -22.34 5.35
N TYR A 15 11.27 -21.51 4.35
CA TYR A 15 12.52 -21.56 3.60
C TYR A 15 13.54 -20.49 4.01
N GLY A 16 13.30 -19.74 5.09
CA GLY A 16 14.21 -18.69 5.57
C GLY A 16 14.38 -17.52 4.59
N ILE A 17 13.33 -17.20 3.81
CA ILE A 17 13.30 -16.09 2.86
C ILE A 17 12.59 -14.91 3.51
N TYR A 18 13.19 -13.72 3.40
CA TYR A 18 12.60 -12.47 3.85
C TYR A 18 11.88 -11.73 2.72
N LEU A 19 10.82 -11.01 3.08
CA LEU A 19 9.97 -10.30 2.12
C LEU A 19 9.98 -8.79 2.34
N ILE A 20 10.05 -8.03 1.25
CA ILE A 20 9.66 -6.61 1.22
C ILE A 20 8.30 -6.55 0.54
N LEU A 21 7.30 -5.97 1.23
CA LEU A 21 5.93 -5.92 0.73
C LEU A 21 5.57 -4.47 0.37
N SER A 22 5.31 -4.25 -0.92
CA SER A 22 4.82 -2.97 -1.45
C SER A 22 3.31 -2.84 -1.27
N LEU A 23 2.88 -1.77 -0.62
CA LEU A 23 1.47 -1.58 -0.20
C LEU A 23 0.60 -0.97 -1.29
N VAL A 24 1.19 -0.31 -2.29
CA VAL A 24 0.50 0.20 -3.48
C VAL A 24 1.50 0.44 -4.61
N LYS A 25 1.01 0.64 -5.84
CA LYS A 25 1.82 0.93 -7.02
C LYS A 25 1.53 2.33 -7.56
N ASN A 26 2.54 2.99 -8.12
CA ASN A 26 2.37 4.26 -8.85
C ASN A 26 1.64 4.10 -10.19
N TYR A 27 1.83 2.97 -10.87
CA TYR A 27 1.25 2.67 -12.18
C TYR A 27 -0.11 1.98 -12.07
N ASN A 28 -0.89 2.04 -13.15
CA ASN A 28 -2.28 1.60 -13.26
C ASN A 28 -2.48 0.08 -13.44
N ASN A 29 -1.44 -0.67 -13.84
CA ASN A 29 -1.55 -2.13 -13.99
C ASN A 29 -1.89 -2.77 -12.65
N PHE A 30 -3.05 -3.44 -12.58
CA PHE A 30 -3.64 -4.04 -11.37
C PHE A 30 -4.09 -3.04 -10.29
N GLY A 31 -4.44 -1.81 -10.66
CA GLY A 31 -4.97 -0.79 -9.75
C GLY A 31 -3.97 0.34 -9.52
N GLY A 32 -3.39 0.42 -8.33
CA GLY A 32 -2.44 1.49 -7.97
C GLY A 32 -3.11 2.80 -7.56
N ARG A 33 -2.33 3.88 -7.46
CA ARG A 33 -2.80 5.17 -6.93
C ARG A 33 -3.97 5.78 -7.71
N SER A 34 -4.04 5.57 -9.02
CA SER A 34 -5.13 6.07 -9.86
C SER A 34 -6.48 5.46 -9.48
N GLN A 35 -6.49 4.19 -9.05
CA GLN A 35 -7.70 3.51 -8.57
C GLN A 35 -8.24 4.15 -7.28
N TYR A 36 -7.35 4.56 -6.37
CA TYR A 36 -7.75 5.30 -5.17
C TYR A 36 -8.37 6.65 -5.50
N VAL A 37 -7.81 7.37 -6.49
CA VAL A 37 -8.38 8.62 -7.00
C VAL A 37 -9.75 8.38 -7.64
N GLN A 38 -9.89 7.31 -8.42
CA GLN A 38 -11.18 6.92 -9.00
C GLN A 38 -12.23 6.62 -7.93
N TRP A 39 -11.90 5.84 -6.90
CA TRP A 39 -12.85 5.56 -5.80
C TRP A 39 -13.28 6.82 -5.06
N ALA A 40 -12.39 7.80 -4.87
CA ALA A 40 -12.74 9.08 -4.29
C ALA A 40 -13.69 9.86 -5.20
N ARG A 41 -13.41 9.91 -6.50
CA ARG A 41 -14.28 10.55 -7.50
C ARG A 41 -15.68 9.94 -7.53
N GLU A 42 -15.78 8.62 -7.50
CA GLU A 42 -17.05 7.88 -7.44
C GLU A 42 -17.85 8.17 -6.16
N ARG A 43 -17.19 8.63 -5.09
CA ARG A 43 -17.83 9.10 -3.85
C ARG A 43 -18.09 10.60 -3.80
N GLY A 44 -17.86 11.32 -4.90
CA GLY A 44 -18.16 12.75 -5.01
C GLY A 44 -17.02 13.68 -4.62
N GLU A 45 -15.80 13.18 -4.38
CA GLU A 45 -14.64 14.04 -4.16
C GLU A 45 -14.25 14.76 -5.46
N ASN A 46 -13.95 16.06 -5.34
CA ASN A 46 -13.49 16.86 -6.47
C ASN A 46 -11.98 16.64 -6.71
N VAL A 47 -11.65 15.55 -7.42
CA VAL A 47 -10.26 15.13 -7.72
C VAL A 47 -10.06 14.94 -9.23
N SER A 48 -8.94 15.43 -9.73
CA SER A 48 -8.66 15.55 -11.17
C SER A 48 -7.30 15.00 -11.59
N SER A 49 -6.40 14.71 -10.65
CA SER A 49 -5.06 14.20 -10.91
C SER A 49 -4.78 12.93 -10.11
N ASP A 50 -3.98 12.02 -10.68
CA ASP A 50 -3.46 10.88 -9.93
C ASP A 50 -2.61 11.33 -8.72
N ASP A 51 -2.03 12.53 -8.79
CA ASP A 51 -1.23 13.11 -7.70
C ASP A 51 -2.10 13.57 -6.51
N ASP A 52 -3.42 13.63 -6.67
CA ASP A 52 -4.36 13.86 -5.56
C ASP A 52 -4.26 12.72 -4.53
N PHE A 53 -3.73 11.56 -4.90
CA PHE A 53 -3.36 10.49 -3.97
C PHE A 53 -2.49 10.96 -2.81
N TYR A 54 -1.54 11.87 -3.06
CA TYR A 54 -0.61 12.37 -2.04
C TYR A 54 -1.18 13.53 -1.22
N ARG A 55 -2.20 14.23 -1.74
CA ARG A 55 -2.68 15.52 -1.19
C ARG A 55 -4.06 15.41 -0.53
N ASN A 56 -5.01 14.75 -1.19
CA ASN A 56 -6.39 14.71 -0.75
C ASN A 56 -6.53 13.86 0.52
N ALA A 57 -7.15 14.43 1.57
CA ALA A 57 -7.25 13.80 2.88
C ALA A 57 -8.08 12.51 2.87
N VAL A 58 -9.14 12.46 2.06
CA VAL A 58 -10.01 11.28 1.92
C VAL A 58 -9.24 10.13 1.28
N ILE A 59 -8.50 10.41 0.20
CA ILE A 59 -7.67 9.39 -0.47
C ILE A 59 -6.55 8.90 0.45
N ARG A 60 -5.85 9.80 1.16
CA ARG A 60 -4.85 9.40 2.16
C ARG A 60 -5.45 8.53 3.26
N ASN A 61 -6.70 8.78 3.64
CA ASN A 61 -7.40 7.94 4.61
C ASN A 61 -7.72 6.55 4.06
N TYR A 62 -8.13 6.43 2.79
CA TYR A 62 -8.30 5.12 2.14
C TYR A 62 -7.02 4.29 2.18
N TYR A 63 -5.88 4.91 1.83
CA TYR A 63 -4.59 4.25 1.88
C TYR A 63 -4.21 3.85 3.31
N LYS A 64 -4.35 4.74 4.30
CA LYS A 64 -4.10 4.41 5.72
C LYS A 64 -4.96 3.26 6.23
N ASN A 65 -6.23 3.20 5.85
CA ASN A 65 -7.13 2.10 6.21
C ASN A 65 -6.66 0.78 5.57
N HIS A 66 -6.20 0.81 4.32
CA HIS A 66 -5.60 -0.35 3.67
C HIS A 66 -4.34 -0.81 4.41
N VAL A 67 -3.41 0.10 4.72
CA VAL A 67 -2.20 -0.20 5.50
C VAL A 67 -2.53 -0.83 6.85
N GLN A 68 -3.48 -0.24 7.60
CA GLN A 68 -3.93 -0.79 8.89
C GLN A 68 -4.53 -2.19 8.74
N THR A 69 -5.30 -2.43 7.67
CA THR A 69 -5.90 -3.75 7.40
C THR A 69 -4.83 -4.80 7.12
N VAL A 70 -3.82 -4.47 6.30
CA VAL A 70 -2.72 -5.38 5.96
C VAL A 70 -1.87 -5.69 7.18
N LEU A 71 -1.44 -4.66 7.93
CA LEU A 71 -0.56 -4.83 9.09
C LEU A 71 -1.22 -5.65 10.21
N ASN A 72 -2.52 -5.46 10.44
CA ASN A 72 -3.25 -6.18 11.49
C ASN A 72 -3.88 -7.50 11.01
N ARG A 73 -3.62 -7.91 9.76
CA ARG A 73 -4.05 -9.23 9.27
C ARG A 73 -3.35 -10.33 10.06
N VAL A 74 -4.12 -11.15 10.78
CA VAL A 74 -3.63 -12.40 11.35
C VAL A 74 -3.55 -13.46 10.26
N ASN A 75 -2.34 -13.94 9.99
CA ASN A 75 -2.06 -14.97 9.00
C ASN A 75 -2.77 -16.28 9.40
N THR A 76 -3.55 -16.89 8.49
CA THR A 76 -4.30 -18.11 8.82
C THR A 76 -3.47 -19.39 8.91
N PHE A 77 -2.22 -19.38 8.43
CA PHE A 77 -1.30 -20.52 8.51
C PHE A 77 -0.36 -20.42 9.71
N THR A 78 0.15 -19.23 10.01
CA THR A 78 1.10 -19.04 11.12
C THR A 78 0.44 -18.58 12.42
N GLY A 79 -0.77 -18.02 12.36
CA GLY A 79 -1.46 -17.45 13.52
C GLY A 79 -0.88 -16.12 14.00
N VAL A 80 0.10 -15.55 13.29
CA VAL A 80 0.80 -14.31 13.65
C VAL A 80 0.26 -13.14 12.82
N ALA A 81 0.09 -11.97 13.44
CA ALA A 81 -0.26 -10.76 12.69
C ALA A 81 0.93 -10.32 11.81
N TYR A 82 0.67 -9.86 10.59
CA TYR A 82 1.76 -9.55 9.64
C TYR A 82 2.79 -8.55 10.18
N LYS A 83 2.34 -7.55 10.96
CA LYS A 83 3.23 -6.57 11.61
C LYS A 83 4.18 -7.19 12.65
N ASP A 84 3.85 -8.37 13.16
CA ASP A 84 4.59 -9.10 14.20
C ASP A 84 5.34 -10.33 13.61
N ASP A 85 5.27 -10.57 12.29
CA ASP A 85 5.94 -11.69 11.62
C ASP A 85 7.30 -11.25 11.04
N GLU A 86 8.39 -11.75 11.64
CA GLU A 86 9.79 -11.44 11.25
C GLU A 86 10.14 -11.80 9.80
N THR A 87 9.31 -12.59 9.13
CA THR A 87 9.45 -12.91 7.70
C THR A 87 9.27 -11.65 6.83
N VAL A 88 8.49 -10.67 7.29
CA VAL A 88 8.38 -9.36 6.63
C VAL A 88 9.53 -8.48 7.09
N PHE A 89 10.52 -8.31 6.23
CA PHE A 89 11.71 -7.51 6.51
C PHE A 89 11.42 -6.01 6.46
N ALA A 90 10.63 -5.57 5.48
CA ALA A 90 10.27 -4.16 5.34
C ALA A 90 8.92 -3.96 4.65
N TRP A 91 8.31 -2.83 4.95
CA TRP A 91 7.13 -2.32 4.27
C TRP A 91 7.56 -1.24 3.29
N GLU A 92 7.23 -1.43 2.01
CA GLU A 92 7.42 -0.40 1.00
C GLU A 92 6.11 0.37 0.83
N LEU A 93 6.14 1.68 1.07
CA LEU A 93 4.94 2.51 1.03
C LEU A 93 4.26 2.46 -0.34
N ILE A 94 5.04 2.60 -1.40
CA ILE A 94 4.56 2.63 -2.78
C ILE A 94 5.70 2.24 -3.71
N ASN A 95 5.41 1.37 -4.68
CA ASN A 95 6.33 1.06 -5.76
C ASN A 95 6.45 2.26 -6.72
N GLU A 96 7.67 2.79 -6.84
CA GLU A 96 8.08 3.86 -7.75
C GLU A 96 7.22 5.14 -7.68
N PRO A 97 7.11 5.80 -6.51
CA PRO A 97 6.32 7.03 -6.39
C PRO A 97 6.80 8.11 -7.34
N ARG A 98 5.87 8.77 -8.02
CA ARG A 98 6.11 9.98 -8.81
C ARG A 98 5.02 11.01 -8.49
N CYS A 99 5.39 12.29 -8.48
CA CYS A 99 4.47 13.41 -8.34
C CYS A 99 4.87 14.49 -9.35
N GLN A 100 4.26 14.45 -10.54
CA GLN A 100 4.62 15.34 -11.65
C GLN A 100 4.00 16.73 -11.50
N SER A 101 2.97 16.87 -10.67
CA SER A 101 2.35 18.15 -10.31
C SER A 101 3.17 18.99 -9.33
N ASP A 102 4.26 18.46 -8.76
CA ASP A 102 5.15 19.18 -7.86
C ASP A 102 6.62 18.96 -8.22
N LEU A 103 7.15 19.86 -9.06
CA LEU A 103 8.55 19.85 -9.47
C LEU A 103 9.52 20.16 -8.31
N SER A 104 9.03 20.70 -7.19
CA SER A 104 9.87 20.99 -6.03
C SER A 104 10.19 19.73 -5.19
N GLY A 105 9.42 18.66 -5.37
CA GLY A 105 9.56 17.41 -4.61
C GLY A 105 9.05 17.48 -3.17
N ASN A 106 8.57 18.64 -2.70
CA ASN A 106 8.16 18.85 -1.31
C ASN A 106 7.00 17.93 -0.87
N ILE A 107 6.18 17.44 -1.82
CA ILE A 107 5.07 16.54 -1.50
C ILE A 107 5.54 15.11 -1.19
N LEU A 108 6.56 14.63 -1.88
CA LEU A 108 7.07 13.26 -1.69
C LEU A 108 8.16 13.20 -0.61
N HIS A 109 8.86 14.30 -0.37
CA HIS A 109 9.92 14.37 0.61
C HIS A 109 9.37 14.75 1.97
N VAL A 110 9.63 13.91 2.99
CA VAL A 110 9.48 14.31 4.38
C VAL A 110 10.71 15.15 4.73
N ARG A 111 10.51 16.43 5.09
CA ARG A 111 11.56 17.25 5.70
C ARG A 111 11.64 16.99 7.19
#